data_AF-A0A1N6L6Y9-F1
#
_entry.id   AF-A0A1N6L6Y9-F1
#
_cell.length_a   1.000
_cell.length_b   1.000
_cell.length_c   1.000
_cell.angle_alpha   90.00
_cell.angle_beta   90.00
_cell.angle_gamma   90.00
#
_symmetry.space_group_name_H-M   'P 1'
#
loop_
_entity.id
_entity.type
_entity.pdbx_description
1 polymer ?
#
loop_
_entity_poly.entity_id
_entity_poly.type
_entity_poly.pdbx_seq_one_letter_code
_entity_poly.pdbx_strand_id
1 'polypeptide(L)'
;MGYARVRCTGTKVCAEQADILAMNDEHSIPFGPGHPQYLEARALALSIAAIRKAQGKRNPVDYAVGSPDWETADEDFARDVLRILGGR
;
A
#
# COMPACT_ATOMS: atom_id res chain seq x y z
N MET A 1 -24.37 -25.62 -6.32
CA MET A 1 -23.87 -26.69 -7.21
C MET A 1 -24.42 -26.44 -8.60
N GLY A 2 -23.55 -26.09 -9.55
CA GLY A 2 -23.92 -25.85 -10.94
C GLY A 2 -22.73 -25.22 -11.67
N TYR A 3 -21.85 -26.05 -12.24
CA TYR A 3 -20.73 -25.58 -13.05
C TYR A 3 -21.17 -25.53 -14.51
N ALA A 4 -21.15 -24.34 -15.11
CA ALA A 4 -21.28 -24.19 -16.55
C ALA A 4 -19.95 -24.58 -17.22
N ARG A 5 -19.99 -25.60 -18.08
CA ARG A 5 -18.82 -26.11 -18.81
C ARG A 5 -18.52 -25.20 -20.00
N VAL A 6 -17.55 -24.30 -19.87
CA VAL A 6 -17.08 -23.48 -20.99
C VAL A 6 -16.24 -24.36 -21.93
N ARG A 7 -16.69 -24.52 -23.18
CA ARG A 7 -15.89 -25.16 -24.23
C ARG A 7 -15.04 -24.08 -24.91
N CYS A 8 -13.72 -24.19 -24.77
CA CYS A 8 -12.77 -23.34 -25.48
C CYS A 8 -12.35 -24.02 -26.78
N THR A 9 -12.67 -23.42 -27.93
CA THR A 9 -12.09 -23.77 -29.23
C THR A 9 -11.21 -22.61 -29.70
N GLY A 10 -9.90 -22.81 -29.73
CA GLY A 10 -8.93 -21.88 -30.33
C GLY A 10 -8.00 -21.20 -29.33
N THR A 11 -6.74 -21.05 -29.74
CA THR A 11 -5.53 -20.69 -28.98
C THR A 11 -5.48 -19.25 -28.45
N LYS A 12 -6.43 -18.85 -27.60
CA LYS A 12 -6.29 -17.64 -26.78
C LYS A 12 -6.41 -17.98 -25.31
N VAL A 13 -5.38 -17.60 -24.56
CA VAL A 13 -5.30 -17.67 -23.10
C VAL A 13 -6.62 -17.13 -22.55
N CYS A 14 -7.32 -17.96 -21.77
CA CYS A 14 -8.51 -17.54 -21.05
C CYS A 14 -8.05 -16.51 -20.02
N ALA A 15 -8.27 -15.22 -20.30
CA ALA A 15 -8.13 -14.20 -19.27
C ALA A 15 -9.26 -14.44 -18.29
N GLU A 16 -8.93 -15.01 -17.14
CA GLU A 16 -9.77 -14.98 -15.95
C GLU A 16 -9.93 -13.50 -15.58
N GLN A 17 -11.02 -12.87 -16.03
CA GLN A 17 -11.41 -11.56 -15.52
C GLN A 17 -11.81 -11.78 -14.05
N ALA A 18 -10.86 -11.57 -13.15
CA ALA A 18 -11.17 -11.31 -11.77
C ALA A 18 -11.88 -9.95 -11.74
N ASP A 19 -13.20 -9.99 -11.57
CA ASP A 19 -14.00 -8.81 -11.19
C ASP A 19 -13.51 -8.36 -9.81
N ILE A 20 -12.47 -7.52 -9.79
CA ILE A 20 -12.18 -6.68 -8.64
C ILE A 20 -13.32 -5.66 -8.60
N LEU A 21 -14.33 -5.95 -7.78
CA LEU A 21 -15.40 -5.00 -7.44
C LEU A 21 -14.76 -3.67 -7.02
N ALA A 22 -14.74 -2.72 -7.95
CA ALA A 22 -14.38 -1.34 -7.66
C ALA A 22 -15.43 -0.80 -6.69
N MET A 23 -15.09 -0.75 -5.40
CA MET A 23 -15.84 0.03 -4.42
C MET A 23 -15.60 1.51 -4.73
N ASN A 24 -16.39 2.07 -5.64
CA ASN A 24 -16.47 3.51 -5.85
C ASN A 24 -17.26 4.12 -4.68
N ASP A 25 -16.56 4.56 -3.65
CA ASP A 25 -17.12 5.47 -2.65
C ASP A 25 -16.98 6.90 -3.19
N GLU A 26 -18.07 7.45 -3.75
CA GLU A 26 -18.14 8.81 -4.32
C GLU A 26 -17.80 9.94 -3.32
N HIS A 27 -17.55 9.63 -2.04
CA HIS A 27 -17.14 10.59 -1.00
C HIS A 27 -15.67 10.46 -0.57
N SER A 28 -14.90 9.57 -1.20
CA SER A 28 -13.48 9.42 -0.88
C SER A 28 -12.65 10.50 -1.61
N ILE A 29 -12.40 11.63 -0.94
CA ILE A 29 -11.34 12.54 -1.40
C ILE A 29 -10.04 11.70 -1.45
N PRO A 30 -9.39 11.57 -2.62
CA PRO A 30 -8.14 10.82 -2.70
C PRO A 30 -7.14 11.39 -1.70
N PHE A 31 -6.49 10.52 -0.93
CA PHE A 31 -5.50 10.98 0.03
C PHE A 31 -4.38 11.73 -0.69
N GLY A 32 -4.22 13.01 -0.36
CA GLY A 32 -3.37 13.95 -1.10
C GLY A 32 -3.50 15.35 -0.53
N PRO A 33 -2.83 16.37 -1.11
CA PRO A 33 -2.79 17.73 -0.56
C PRO A 33 -4.15 18.39 -0.25
N GLY A 34 -5.22 17.95 -0.91
CA GLY A 34 -6.59 18.42 -0.65
C GLY A 34 -7.31 17.72 0.50
N HIS A 35 -6.76 16.63 1.05
CA HIS A 35 -7.34 15.92 2.18
C HIS A 35 -6.98 16.66 3.49
N PRO A 36 -7.94 16.91 4.40
CA PRO A 36 -7.73 17.73 5.59
C PRO A 36 -6.57 17.23 6.47
N GLN A 37 -6.40 15.90 6.53
CA GLN A 37 -5.36 15.26 7.35
C GLN A 37 -4.03 15.02 6.63
N TYR A 38 -3.90 15.44 5.37
CA TYR A 38 -2.71 15.12 4.57
C TYR A 38 -1.43 15.72 5.16
N LEU A 39 -1.47 16.98 5.58
CA LEU A 39 -0.29 17.64 6.13
C LEU A 39 0.14 17.02 7.46
N GLU A 40 -0.81 16.64 8.31
CA GLU A 40 -0.54 15.98 9.59
C GLU A 40 0.07 14.60 9.39
N ALA A 41 -0.53 13.78 8.52
CA ALA A 41 0.01 12.47 8.17
C ALA A 41 1.39 12.56 7.50
N ARG A 42 1.61 13.56 6.63
CA ARG A 42 2.92 13.81 6.02
C ARG A 42 3.96 14.22 7.06
N ALA A 43 3.60 15.10 8.00
CA ALA A 43 4.48 15.52 9.07
C ALA A 43 4.84 14.34 9.98
N LEU A 44 3.88 13.47 10.30
CA LEU A 44 4.12 12.23 11.05
C LEU A 44 5.11 11.32 10.31
N ALA A 45 4.87 11.04 9.03
CA ALA A 45 5.75 10.19 8.22
C ALA A 45 7.18 10.73 8.15
N LEU A 46 7.35 12.04 7.96
CA LEU A 46 8.66 12.70 7.96
C LEU A 46 9.37 12.59 9.32
N SER A 47 8.61 12.74 10.41
CA SER A 47 9.14 12.62 11.77
C SER A 47 9.66 11.20 12.04
N ILE A 48 8.91 10.18 11.64
CA ILE A 48 9.32 8.77 11.76
C ILE A 48 10.58 8.51 10.93
N ALA A 49 10.60 8.98 9.68
CA ALA A 49 11.76 8.79 8.81
C ALA A 49 13.03 9.44 9.37
N ALA A 50 12.90 10.62 9.99
CA ALA A 50 14.00 11.30 10.67
C ALA A 50 14.49 10.51 11.89
N ILE A 51 13.60 9.99 12.72
CA ILE A 51 13.93 9.16 13.88
C ILE A 51 14.66 7.88 13.44
N ARG A 52 14.13 7.18 12.41
CA ARG A 52 14.77 5.98 11.86
C ARG A 52 16.19 6.26 11.38
N LYS A 53 16.37 7.36 10.63
CA LYS A 53 17.69 7.79 10.17
C LYS A 53 18.64 8.07 11.34
N ALA A 54 18.17 8.73 12.41
CA ALA A 54 18.97 8.97 13.61
C ALA A 54 19.35 7.68 14.35
N GLN A 55 18.52 6.62 14.26
CA GLN A 55 18.82 5.29 14.77
C GLN A 55 19.76 4.47 13.86
N GLY A 56 20.18 5.02 12.72
CA GLY A 56 20.97 4.29 11.71
C GLY A 56 20.14 3.30 10.88
N LYS A 57 18.81 3.34 10.99
CA LYS A 57 17.90 2.51 10.18
C LYS A 57 17.67 3.14 8.81
N ARG A 58 17.47 2.30 7.81
CA ARG A 58 17.09 2.72 6.45
C ARG A 58 15.59 2.98 6.35
N ASN A 59 15.22 3.91 5.49
CA ASN A 59 13.85 4.22 5.14
C ASN A 59 13.50 3.56 3.80
N PRO A 60 12.21 3.33 3.51
CA PRO A 60 11.79 2.75 2.22
C PRO A 60 12.32 3.53 1.02
N VAL A 61 12.38 4.87 1.12
CA VAL A 61 12.91 5.76 0.06
C VAL A 61 14.39 5.53 -0.27
N ASP A 62 15.14 4.83 0.59
CA ASP A 62 16.55 4.50 0.35
C ASP A 62 16.73 3.29 -0.58
N TYR A 63 15.64 2.59 -0.93
CA TYR A 63 15.63 1.39 -1.76
C TYR A 63 14.87 1.60 -3.07
N ALA A 64 15.17 0.78 -4.07
CA ALA A 64 14.39 0.75 -5.31
C ALA A 64 12.98 0.24 -5.03
N VAL A 65 11.96 1.01 -5.41
CA VAL A 65 10.55 0.65 -5.21
C VAL A 65 10.26 -0.73 -5.82
N GLY A 66 9.62 -1.60 -5.02
CA GLY A 66 9.30 -2.97 -5.42
C GLY A 66 10.47 -3.97 -5.34
N SER A 67 11.62 -3.58 -4.80
CA SER A 67 12.64 -4.56 -4.42
C SER A 67 12.27 -5.27 -3.11
N PRO A 68 12.80 -6.48 -2.85
CA PRO A 68 12.56 -7.17 -1.57
C PRO A 68 13.01 -6.36 -0.35
N ASP A 69 14.11 -5.61 -0.49
CA ASP A 69 14.62 -4.73 0.58
C ASP A 69 13.68 -3.54 0.82
N TRP A 70 13.06 -3.02 -0.26
CA TRP A 70 12.06 -1.96 -0.16
C TRP A 70 10.82 -2.45 0.58
N GLU A 71 10.30 -3.63 0.22
CA GLU A 71 9.12 -4.22 0.89
C GLU A 71 9.39 -4.44 2.38
N THR A 72 10.56 -4.99 2.71
CA THR A 72 10.97 -5.19 4.12
C THR A 72 11.05 -3.86 4.88
N ALA A 73 11.65 -2.84 4.27
CA ALA A 73 11.76 -1.52 4.88
C ALA A 73 10.39 -0.83 5.03
N ASP A 74 9.47 -1.06 4.09
CA ASP A 74 8.10 -0.52 4.10
C ASP A 74 7.26 -1.15 5.22
N GLU A 75 7.32 -2.46 5.38
CA GLU A 75 6.67 -3.16 6.51
C GLU A 75 7.19 -2.68 7.87
N ASP A 76 8.51 -2.52 7.98
CA ASP A 76 9.13 -2.00 9.21
C ASP A 76 8.73 -0.55 9.48
N PHE A 77 8.61 0.27 8.44
CA PHE A 77 8.12 1.64 8.56
C PHE A 77 6.65 1.66 8.99
N ALA A 78 5.81 0.80 8.42
CA ALA A 78 4.40 0.65 8.81
C ALA A 78 4.26 0.20 10.28
N ARG A 79 5.12 -0.72 10.75
CA ARG A 79 5.20 -1.08 12.18
C ARG A 79 5.53 0.12 13.07
N ASP A 80 6.44 1.00 12.65
CA ASP A 80 6.74 2.22 13.39
C ASP A 80 5.54 3.16 13.46
N VAL A 81 4.81 3.33 12.36
CA VAL A 81 3.56 4.13 12.31
C VAL A 81 2.52 3.54 13.26
N LEU A 82 2.26 2.24 13.19
CA LEU A 82 1.28 1.55 14.05
C LEU A 82 1.65 1.66 15.53
N ARG A 83 2.93 1.54 15.87
CA ARG A 83 3.40 1.71 17.25
C ARG A 83 3.10 3.11 17.80
N ILE A 84 3.24 4.14 16.96
CA ILE A 84 2.97 5.53 17.37
C ILE A 84 1.46 5.80 17.47
N LEU A 85 0.65 5.26 16.55
CA LEU A 85 -0.79 5.48 16.52
C LEU A 85 -1.57 4.59 17.51
N GLY A 86 -1.09 3.38 17.80
CA GLY A 86 -1.81 2.33 18.52
C GLY A 86 -1.35 2.08 19.96
N GLY A 87 -0.26 2.68 20.42
CA GLY A 87 0.04 2.83 21.84
C GLY A 87 0.00 1.58 22.74
N ARG A 88 0.54 0.43 22.31
CA ARG A 88 1.30 -0.54 23.14
C ARG A 88 1.75 -1.75 22.34
#